data_AF-A0A8S2SIR4-F1
#
_entry.id   AF-A0A8S2SIR4-F1
#
_cell.length_a   1.000
_cell.length_b   1.000
_cell.length_c   1.000
_cell.angle_alpha   90.00
_cell.angle_beta   90.00
_cell.angle_gamma   90.00
#
_symmetry.space_group_name_H-M   'P 1'
#
loop_
_entity.id
_entity.type
_entity.pdbx_description
1 polymer ?
#
loop_
_entity_poly.entity_id
_entity_poly.type
_entity_poly.pdbx_seq_one_letter_code
_entity_poly.pdbx_strand_id
1 'polypeptide(L)'
;MIVEYTGEAVRPCLTDKRERENEKKGFGCYMFTVDSMSVIDATHQGNKARFINHNCQPNCFAKTILSGGIKHIVIYALTNISHGSELTYDYSFAEEDIKLPCHCGTSILFKENFEVACFGNKLNLV
;
A
#
# COMPACT_ATOMS: atom_id res chain seq x y z
N MET A 1 9.14 8.52 12.09
CA MET A 1 7.80 7.97 11.80
C MET A 1 7.07 9.02 10.98
N ILE A 2 6.46 8.63 9.85
CA ILE A 2 5.69 9.57 9.01
C ILE A 2 4.21 9.41 9.33
N VAL A 3 3.67 8.22 9.08
CA VAL A 3 2.23 7.94 9.22
C VAL A 3 2.00 6.46 9.44
N GLU A 4 0.97 6.12 10.22
CA GLU A 4 0.46 4.74 10.33
C GLU A 4 -0.45 4.42 9.14
N TYR A 5 -0.37 3.22 8.57
CA TYR A 5 -1.35 2.73 7.61
C TYR A 5 -2.51 2.09 8.35
N THR A 6 -3.63 2.81 8.45
CA THR A 6 -4.81 2.37 9.21
C THR A 6 -5.92 1.89 8.29
N GLY A 7 -6.63 0.84 8.71
CA GLY A 7 -7.85 0.37 8.06
C GLY A 7 -8.53 -0.73 8.85
N GLU A 8 -9.43 -1.46 8.22
CA GLU A 8 -10.10 -2.60 8.83
C GLU A 8 -9.18 -3.83 8.86
N ALA A 9 -9.04 -4.49 10.00
CA ALA A 9 -8.33 -5.77 10.08
C ALA A 9 -9.21 -6.91 9.57
N VAL A 10 -8.74 -7.60 8.54
CA VAL A 10 -9.46 -8.65 7.81
C VAL A 10 -8.61 -9.91 7.75
N ARG A 11 -9.26 -11.07 7.74
CA ARG A 11 -8.58 -12.35 7.54
C ARG A 11 -8.18 -12.51 6.06
N PRO A 12 -6.99 -13.06 5.76
CA PRO A 12 -6.54 -13.31 4.39
C PRO A 12 -7.55 -14.08 3.53
N CYS A 13 -8.29 -15.05 4.08
CA CYS A 13 -9.29 -15.80 3.32
C CYS A 13 -10.49 -14.97 2.79
N LEU A 14 -10.63 -13.71 3.20
CA LEU A 14 -11.70 -12.82 2.77
C LEU A 14 -11.23 -11.78 1.72
N THR A 15 -9.92 -11.67 1.45
CA THR A 15 -9.37 -10.63 0.57
C THR A 15 -9.91 -10.76 -0.85
N ASP A 16 -9.84 -11.95 -1.45
CA ASP A 16 -10.25 -12.18 -2.85
C ASP A 16 -11.75 -11.89 -3.06
N LYS A 17 -12.57 -12.23 -2.06
CA LYS A 17 -14.00 -11.96 -2.09
C LYS A 17 -14.26 -10.46 -2.06
N ARG A 18 -13.60 -9.74 -1.14
CA ARG A 18 -13.75 -8.29 -1.00
C ARG A 18 -13.25 -7.55 -2.24
N GLU A 19 -12.10 -7.95 -2.77
CA GLU A 19 -11.55 -7.40 -4.00
C GLU A 19 -12.54 -7.51 -5.15
N ARG A 20 -13.03 -8.72 -5.44
CA ARG A 20 -14.00 -8.95 -6.52
C ARG A 20 -15.29 -8.15 -6.35
N GLU A 21 -15.75 -7.97 -5.11
CA GLU A 21 -16.93 -7.16 -4.81
C GLU A 21 -16.67 -5.65 -4.97
N ASN A 22 -15.47 -5.19 -4.62
CA ASN A 22 -15.04 -3.80 -4.75
C ASN A 22 -14.80 -3.43 -6.22
N GLU A 23 -14.16 -4.30 -6.99
CA GLU A 23 -13.90 -4.15 -8.43
C GLU A 23 -15.22 -4.02 -9.21
N LYS A 24 -16.20 -4.89 -8.94
CA LYS A 24 -17.55 -4.79 -9.54
C LYS A 24 -18.25 -3.46 -9.28
N LYS A 25 -17.88 -2.77 -8.21
CA LYS A 25 -18.42 -1.46 -7.83
C LYS A 25 -17.54 -0.29 -8.30
N GLY A 26 -16.41 -0.57 -8.96
CA GLY A 26 -15.44 0.42 -9.41
C GLY A 26 -14.57 1.01 -8.29
N PHE A 27 -14.44 0.32 -7.15
CA PHE A 27 -13.50 0.70 -6.09
C PHE A 27 -12.14 0.06 -6.33
N GLY A 28 -11.06 0.82 -6.15
CA GLY A 28 -9.70 0.28 -6.14
C GLY A 28 -9.42 -0.60 -4.93
N CYS A 29 -8.35 -1.40 -4.99
CA CYS A 29 -7.94 -2.28 -3.90
C CYS A 29 -6.87 -1.60 -3.02
N TYR A 30 -7.15 -1.46 -1.73
CA TYR A 30 -6.22 -0.89 -0.74
C TYR A 30 -6.01 -1.88 0.41
N MET A 31 -5.30 -2.97 0.15
CA MET A 31 -5.02 -4.01 1.15
C MET A 31 -3.52 -4.08 1.44
N PHE A 32 -3.17 -4.21 2.72
CA PHE A 32 -1.79 -4.35 3.18
C PHE A 32 -1.67 -5.56 4.10
N THR A 33 -0.93 -6.58 3.66
CA THR A 33 -0.68 -7.79 4.45
C THR A 33 0.25 -7.51 5.63
N VAL A 34 -0.23 -7.75 6.85
CA VAL A 34 0.55 -7.57 8.09
C VAL A 34 1.38 -8.82 8.39
N ASP A 35 0.74 -9.97 8.25
CA ASP A 35 1.29 -11.31 8.46
C ASP A 35 0.39 -12.37 7.78
N SER A 36 0.68 -13.66 7.97
CA SER A 36 -0.07 -14.77 7.38
C SER A 36 -1.51 -14.93 7.87
N MET A 37 -1.93 -14.17 8.89
CA MET A 37 -3.24 -14.29 9.54
C MET A 37 -4.07 -13.00 9.47
N SER A 38 -3.46 -11.88 9.06
CA SER A 38 -4.08 -10.55 9.10
C SER A 38 -3.67 -9.65 7.94
N VAL A 39 -4.66 -8.97 7.38
CA VAL A 39 -4.54 -7.97 6.32
C VAL A 39 -5.27 -6.71 6.77
N ILE A 40 -4.73 -5.53 6.51
CA ILE A 40 -5.40 -4.24 6.72
C ILE A 40 -6.04 -3.78 5.42
N ASP A 41 -7.37 -3.69 5.38
CA ASP A 41 -8.17 -3.19 4.25
C ASP A 41 -8.57 -1.73 4.49
N ALA A 42 -7.97 -0.83 3.73
CA ALA A 42 -8.22 0.61 3.76
C ALA A 42 -9.19 1.10 2.66
N THR A 43 -9.87 0.17 1.96
CA THR A 43 -10.72 0.49 0.80
C THR A 43 -11.89 1.38 1.18
N HIS A 44 -12.64 0.97 2.21
CA HIS A 44 -13.80 1.72 2.71
C HIS A 44 -13.49 2.58 3.93
N GLN A 45 -12.58 2.11 4.80
CA GLN A 45 -12.21 2.77 6.05
C GLN A 45 -10.69 2.80 6.16
N GLY A 46 -10.10 3.99 6.04
CA GLY A 46 -8.66 4.14 6.17
C GLY A 46 -8.24 5.61 6.27
N ASN A 47 -6.94 5.86 6.23
CA ASN A 47 -6.40 7.21 6.32
C ASN A 47 -5.65 7.62 5.04
N LYS A 48 -4.97 8.76 5.10
CA LYS A 48 -4.20 9.33 3.99
C LYS A 48 -3.06 8.43 3.50
N ALA A 49 -2.58 7.48 4.31
CA ALA A 49 -1.48 6.59 3.93
C ALA A 49 -1.82 5.69 2.73
N ARG A 50 -3.10 5.45 2.44
CA ARG A 50 -3.54 4.64 1.28
C ARG A 50 -3.16 5.21 -0.09
N PHE A 51 -2.75 6.47 -0.14
CA PHE A 51 -2.38 7.15 -1.38
C PHE A 51 -0.87 7.32 -1.55
N ILE A 52 -0.05 6.72 -0.68
CA ILE A 52 1.40 6.72 -0.84
C ILE A 52 1.73 5.71 -1.94
N ASN A 53 2.30 6.19 -3.04
CA ASN A 53 2.52 5.36 -4.23
C ASN A 53 3.77 4.47 -4.12
N HIS A 54 3.87 3.54 -5.06
CA HIS A 54 5.08 2.76 -5.26
C HIS A 54 6.18 3.56 -5.99
N ASN A 55 7.43 3.32 -5.61
CA ASN A 55 8.60 3.64 -6.42
C ASN A 55 9.68 2.57 -6.23
N CYS A 56 10.36 2.16 -7.31
CA CYS A 56 11.47 1.22 -7.25
C CYS A 56 12.70 1.80 -6.53
N GLN A 57 12.80 3.12 -6.44
CA GLN A 57 13.76 3.85 -5.61
C GLN A 57 13.00 4.70 -4.58
N PRO A 58 12.41 4.06 -3.55
CA PRO A 58 11.54 4.76 -2.62
C PRO A 58 12.32 5.65 -1.66
N ASN A 59 11.63 6.65 -1.11
CA ASN A 59 12.15 7.48 -0.01
C ASN A 59 11.58 7.08 1.36
N CYS A 60 10.63 6.15 1.39
CA CYS A 60 10.02 5.60 2.59
C CYS A 60 10.09 4.07 2.60
N PHE A 61 9.91 3.48 3.79
CA PHE A 61 9.72 2.05 3.97
C PHE A 61 8.59 1.78 4.97
N ALA A 62 7.88 0.67 4.78
CA ALA A 62 6.87 0.20 5.71
C ALA A 62 7.49 -0.75 6.74
N LYS A 63 7.03 -0.66 7.99
CA LYS A 63 7.45 -1.56 9.07
C LYS A 63 6.26 -1.95 9.93
N THR A 64 6.12 -3.25 10.17
CA THR A 64 5.17 -3.77 11.15
C THR A 64 5.72 -3.60 12.56
N ILE A 65 4.95 -2.96 13.44
CA ILE A 65 5.26 -2.80 14.87
C ILE A 65 4.19 -3.47 15.71
N LEU A 66 4.54 -3.93 16.91
CA LEU A 66 3.60 -4.48 17.88
C LEU A 66 3.35 -3.42 18.96
N SER A 67 2.10 -3.03 19.15
CA SER A 67 1.67 -2.09 20.19
C SER A 67 0.43 -2.63 20.89
N GLY A 68 0.48 -2.78 22.21
CA GLY A 68 -0.66 -3.32 22.97
C GLY A 68 -1.13 -4.71 22.55
N GLY A 69 -0.25 -5.54 21.98
CA GLY A 69 -0.59 -6.86 21.43
C GLY A 69 -1.23 -6.83 20.04
N ILE A 70 -1.40 -5.65 19.45
CA ILE A 70 -1.95 -5.45 18.10
C ILE A 70 -0.79 -5.08 17.17
N LYS A 71 -0.81 -5.62 15.96
CA LYS A 71 0.18 -5.29 14.93
C LYS A 71 -0.30 -4.09 14.12
N HIS A 72 0.60 -3.14 13.90
CA HIS A 72 0.36 -1.91 13.16
C HIS A 72 1.38 -1.80 12.03
N ILE A 73 0.96 -1.28 10.88
CA ILE A 73 1.87 -0.96 9.78
C ILE A 73 2.19 0.53 9.86
N VAL A 74 3.47 0.88 9.93
CA VAL A 74 3.91 2.26 10.03
C VAL A 74 4.91 2.57 8.93
N ILE A 75 4.70 3.71 8.27
CA ILE A 75 5.59 4.22 7.23
C ILE A 75 6.65 5.13 7.85
N TYR A 76 7.90 4.87 7.54
CA TYR A 76 9.08 5.61 7.99
C TYR A 76 9.84 6.17 6.81
N ALA A 77 10.53 7.29 7.01
CA ALA A 77 11.44 7.85 6.03
C ALA A 77 12.74 7.03 5.99
N LEU A 78 13.24 6.73 4.79
CA LEU A 78 14.58 6.16 4.57
C LEU A 78 15.67 7.23 4.66
N THR A 79 15.35 8.44 4.19
CA THR A 79 16.26 9.58 4.10
C THR A 79 15.55 10.87 4.53
N ASN A 80 16.27 11.99 4.58
CA ASN A 80 15.62 13.29 4.76
C ASN A 80 14.79 13.64 3.52
N ILE A 81 13.49 13.92 3.72
CA ILE A 81 12.55 14.22 2.65
C ILE A 81 12.26 15.72 2.66
N SER A 82 12.50 16.39 1.54
CA SER A 82 12.22 17.82 1.38
C SER A 82 10.71 18.08 1.30
N HIS A 83 10.29 19.24 1.79
CA HIS A 83 8.91 19.69 1.70
C HIS A 83 8.38 19.64 0.25
N GLY A 84 7.15 19.16 0.06
CA GLY A 84 6.53 19.00 -1.26
C GLY A 84 7.04 17.84 -2.10
N SER A 85 7.96 17.01 -1.58
CA SER A 85 8.35 15.76 -2.25
C SER A 85 7.28 14.70 -2.06
N GLU A 86 7.03 13.91 -3.11
CA GLU A 86 6.10 12.79 -3.04
C GLU A 86 6.68 11.67 -2.17
N LEU A 87 5.86 11.15 -1.27
CA LEU A 87 6.21 9.99 -0.45
C LEU A 87 5.97 8.71 -1.25
N THR A 88 6.95 7.81 -1.27
CA THR A 88 6.85 6.53 -1.98
C THR A 88 7.52 5.41 -1.20
N TYR A 89 6.98 4.19 -1.28
CA TYR A 89 7.58 2.99 -0.67
C TYR A 89 7.55 1.79 -1.63
N ASP A 90 8.38 0.77 -1.35
CA ASP A 90 8.32 -0.46 -2.12
C ASP A 90 7.10 -1.29 -1.70
N TYR A 91 6.26 -1.66 -2.67
CA TYR A 91 5.07 -2.46 -2.41
C TYR A 91 5.42 -3.94 -2.23
N SER A 92 6.65 -4.35 -2.60
CA SER A 92 7.18 -5.69 -2.45
C SER A 92 6.20 -6.76 -2.95
N PHE A 93 5.65 -6.54 -4.15
CA PHE A 93 4.80 -7.52 -4.81
C PHE A 93 5.54 -8.86 -4.92
N ALA A 94 4.83 -9.96 -4.67
CA ALA A 94 5.36 -11.29 -4.94
C ALA A 94 5.72 -11.41 -6.43
N GLU A 95 6.80 -12.13 -6.74
CA GLU A 95 7.19 -12.40 -8.12
C GLU A 95 6.11 -13.28 -8.78
N GLU A 96 5.31 -12.69 -9.65
CA GLU A 96 4.29 -13.37 -10.45
C GLU A 96 4.42 -13.06 -11.96
N ASP A 97 3.70 -13.82 -12.78
CA ASP A 97 3.75 -13.76 -14.25
C ASP A 97 3.18 -12.45 -14.83
N ILE A 98 2.41 -11.67 -14.06
CA ILE A 98 1.77 -10.43 -14.54
C ILE A 98 2.67 -9.24 -14.25
N LYS A 99 3.08 -8.54 -15.31
CA LYS A 99 3.92 -7.34 -15.23
C LYS A 99 3.06 -6.09 -15.33
N LEU A 100 3.09 -5.23 -14.31
CA LEU A 100 2.59 -3.86 -14.43
C LEU A 100 3.71 -2.91 -14.85
N PRO A 101 3.41 -1.94 -15.73
CA PRO A 101 4.34 -0.85 -15.95
C PRO A 101 4.46 -0.01 -14.67
N CYS A 102 5.67 0.11 -14.10
CA CYS A 102 5.93 1.18 -13.14
C CYS A 102 6.08 2.48 -13.91
N HIS A 103 5.37 3.53 -13.48
CA HIS A 103 5.56 4.87 -14.02
C HIS A 103 6.66 5.67 -13.29
N CYS A 104 7.41 5.01 -12.40
CA CYS A 104 8.56 5.58 -11.68
C CYS A 104 9.80 5.82 -12.57
N GLY A 105 9.78 5.35 -13.82
CA GLY A 105 10.83 5.61 -14.81
C GLY A 105 12.08 4.72 -14.70
N THR A 106 12.13 3.75 -13.78
CA THR A 106 13.34 2.98 -13.48
C THR A 106 13.21 1.45 -13.67
N SER A 107 12.03 0.82 -13.57
CA SER A 107 11.88 -0.65 -13.71
C SER A 107 10.40 -1.09 -13.88
N ILE A 108 10.15 -2.38 -14.18
CA ILE A 108 8.82 -3.01 -14.31
C ILE A 108 8.37 -3.54 -12.94
N LEU A 109 7.08 -3.39 -12.59
CA LEU A 109 6.47 -3.97 -11.39
C LEU A 109 5.92 -5.38 -11.68
N PHE A 110 6.01 -6.30 -10.73
CA PHE A 110 5.32 -7.59 -10.76
C PHE A 110 4.00 -7.46 -10.01
N LYS A 111 2.94 -8.13 -10.46
CA LYS A 111 1.56 -7.92 -10.01
C LYS A 111 0.95 -9.29 -9.70
N GLU A 112 0.34 -9.46 -8.53
CA GLU A 112 -0.83 -10.33 -8.39
C GLU A 112 -2.03 -9.63 -9.04
N ASN A 113 -3.21 -10.24 -9.19
CA ASN A 113 -4.35 -9.68 -9.95
C ASN A 113 -4.92 -8.27 -9.55
N PHE A 114 -4.24 -7.49 -8.69
CA PHE A 114 -4.69 -6.25 -8.04
C PHE A 114 -4.59 -4.97 -8.86
N GLU A 115 -5.70 -4.39 -9.33
CA GLU A 115 -5.73 -2.96 -9.73
C GLU A 115 -5.31 -2.06 -8.56
N VAL A 116 -4.00 -1.81 -8.45
CA VAL A 116 -3.45 -0.71 -7.67
C VAL A 116 -3.83 0.56 -8.40
N ALA A 117 -4.50 1.46 -7.68
CA ALA A 117 -4.96 2.74 -8.15
C ALA A 117 -3.80 3.62 -8.67
N CYS A 118 -3.32 3.37 -9.89
CA CYS A 118 -2.55 4.31 -10.69
C CYS A 118 -3.50 5.35 -11.29
N PHE A 119 -4.25 6.06 -10.45
CA PHE A 119 -4.95 7.26 -10.88
C PHE A 119 -4.77 8.39 -9.85
N GLY A 120 -3.69 9.14 -10.06
CA GLY A 120 -3.80 10.59 -10.20
C GLY A 120 -4.04 11.45 -8.97
N ASN A 121 -3.87 10.96 -7.75
CA ASN A 121 -3.92 11.83 -6.56
C ASN A 121 -2.56 11.87 -5.86
N LYS A 122 -1.73 12.84 -6.29
CA LYS A 122 -0.49 13.22 -5.60
C LYS A 122 -0.82 13.60 -4.15
N LEU A 123 -0.41 12.79 -3.19
CA LEU A 123 -0.38 13.24 -1.81
C LEU A 123 0.89 14.03 -1.56
N ASN A 124 0.76 15.36 -1.57
CA ASN A 124 1.72 16.23 -0.92
C ASN A 124 1.40 16.21 0.58
N LEU A 125 2.03 15.30 1.32
CA LEU A 125 2.04 15.31 2.78
C LEU A 125 3.37 15.92 3.26
N VAL A 126 3.58 17.20 2.95
CA VAL A 126 4.34 18.16 3.76
C VAL A 126 3.73 19.53 3.50
#